data_AF-A0A7V9AH36-F1
#
_entry.id   AF-A0A7V9AH36-F1
#
_cell.length_a   1.000
_cell.length_b   1.000
_cell.length_c   1.000
_cell.angle_alpha   90.00
_cell.angle_beta   90.00
_cell.angle_gamma   90.00
#
_symmetry.space_group_name_H-M   'P 1'
#
loop_
_entity.id
_entity.type
_entity.pdbx_description
1 polymer ?
#
loop_
_entity_poly.entity_id
_entity_poly.type
_entity_poly.pdbx_seq_one_letter_code
_entity_poly.pdbx_strand_id
1 'polypeptide(L)'
;MTSNPPLRIEVEEHPLLRLAAFTTHFPAPLGDLPTPAEIQRLLDADAPAPLQREEKVRAAVRDLLRWGGYKPTGRGMPASEYLVRAAGEGTLGSINLAVDA
;
A
#
# COMPACT_ATOMS: atom_id res chain seq x y z
N MET A 1 14.18 27.87 -19.45
CA MET A 1 13.33 26.67 -19.22
C MET A 1 14.10 25.47 -19.73
N THR A 2 14.79 24.76 -18.85
CA THR A 2 15.50 23.52 -19.22
C THR A 2 14.46 22.42 -19.40
N SER A 3 14.28 21.97 -20.64
CA SER A 3 13.44 20.80 -20.94
C SER A 3 14.06 19.58 -20.25
N ASN A 4 13.37 19.01 -19.28
CA ASN A 4 13.78 17.72 -18.71
C ASN A 4 13.75 16.67 -19.83
N PRO A 5 14.75 15.77 -19.94
CA PRO A 5 14.70 14.71 -20.93
C PRO A 5 13.45 13.84 -20.71
N PRO A 6 12.88 13.27 -21.77
CA PRO A 6 11.71 12.40 -21.64
C PRO A 6 12.06 11.19 -20.77
N LEU A 7 11.31 10.98 -19.69
CA LEU A 7 11.40 9.79 -18.85
C LEU A 7 11.01 8.57 -19.69
N ARG A 8 11.93 7.61 -19.81
CA ARG A 8 11.67 6.32 -20.46
C ARG A 8 11.74 5.22 -19.41
N ILE A 9 10.70 4.40 -19.37
CA ILE A 9 10.60 3.22 -18.51
C ILE A 9 10.40 2.03 -19.44
N GLU A 10 11.37 1.12 -19.48
CA GLU A 10 11.23 -0.16 -20.17
C GLU A 10 10.58 -1.14 -19.22
N VAL A 11 9.54 -1.83 -19.69
CA VAL A 11 8.77 -2.79 -18.89
C VAL A 11 8.56 -4.05 -19.71
N GLU A 12 8.79 -5.20 -19.09
CA GLU A 12 8.49 -6.50 -19.70
C GLU A 12 6.97 -6.71 -19.77
N GLU A 13 6.47 -7.13 -20.93
CA GLU A 13 5.06 -7.45 -21.08
C GLU A 13 4.68 -8.64 -20.19
N HIS A 14 3.62 -8.48 -19.40
CA HIS A 14 3.12 -9.54 -18.54
C HIS A 14 1.61 -9.68 -18.71
N PRO A 15 1.08 -10.89 -18.99
CA PRO A 15 -0.33 -11.10 -19.38
C PRO A 15 -1.34 -10.72 -18.28
N LEU A 16 -0.87 -10.53 -17.05
CA LEU A 16 -1.69 -10.24 -15.87
C LEU A 16 -1.50 -8.83 -15.30
N LEU A 17 -0.56 -8.05 -15.85
CA LEU A 17 -0.26 -6.72 -15.34
C LEU A 17 -0.69 -5.68 -16.38
N ARG A 18 -1.30 -4.60 -15.89
CA ARG A 18 -1.56 -3.40 -16.70
C ARG A 18 -0.67 -2.29 -16.18
N LEU A 19 0.23 -1.79 -17.04
CA LEU A 19 1.08 -0.66 -16.70
C LEU A 19 0.28 0.64 -16.78
N ALA A 20 0.42 1.49 -15.76
CA ALA A 20 -0.01 2.87 -15.77
C ALA A 20 1.10 3.73 -15.14
N ALA A 21 1.28 4.93 -15.66
CA ALA A 21 2.26 5.88 -15.15
C ALA A 21 1.69 7.29 -15.24
N PHE A 22 2.06 8.13 -14.28
CA PHE A 22 1.75 9.55 -14.25
C PHE A 22 2.90 10.31 -13.60
N THR A 23 2.97 11.61 -13.85
CA THR A 23 3.87 12.52 -13.15
C THR A 23 3.04 13.47 -12.30
N THR A 24 3.50 13.75 -11.09
CA THR A 24 2.90 14.76 -10.22
C THR A 24 3.98 15.68 -9.66
N HIS A 25 3.56 16.82 -9.14
CA HIS A 25 4.44 17.79 -8.49
C HIS A 25 3.87 18.10 -7.11
N PHE A 26 4.75 18.10 -6.12
CA PHE A 26 4.42 18.46 -4.75
C PHE A 26 4.86 19.91 -4.47
N PRO A 27 4.18 20.63 -3.56
CA PRO A 27 4.52 22.01 -3.24
C PRO A 27 5.84 22.16 -2.48
N ALA A 28 6.36 21.07 -1.89
CA ALA A 28 7.61 20.99 -1.16
C ALA A 28 8.19 19.56 -1.27
N PRO A 29 9.43 19.30 -0.81
CA PRO A 29 9.95 17.94 -0.70
C PRO A 29 9.01 17.05 0.13
N LEU A 30 8.78 15.81 -0.34
CA LEU A 30 7.77 14.92 0.24
C LEU A 30 8.00 14.65 1.75
N GLY A 31 9.26 14.56 2.18
CA GLY A 31 9.61 14.32 3.59
C GLY A 31 9.29 15.49 4.52
N ASP A 32 9.04 16.68 3.98
CA ASP A 32 8.68 17.87 4.74
C ASP A 32 7.15 18.08 4.80
N LEU A 33 6.39 17.29 4.03
CA LEU A 33 4.94 17.39 3.99
C LEU A 33 4.29 16.56 5.10
N PRO A 34 3.38 17.14 5.91
CA PRO A 34 2.66 16.37 6.89
C PRO A 34 1.64 15.45 6.21
N THR A 35 1.45 14.24 6.76
CA THR A 35 0.34 13.38 6.35
C THR A 35 -0.99 14.03 6.74
N PRO A 36 -1.94 14.22 5.80
CA PRO A 36 -3.25 14.80 6.09
C PRO A 36 -3.98 14.05 7.20
N ALA A 37 -4.69 14.79 8.05
CA ALA A 37 -5.39 14.21 9.19
C ALA A 37 -6.47 13.19 8.75
N GLU A 38 -7.11 13.36 7.58
CA GLU A 38 -8.01 12.33 7.05
C GLU A 38 -7.34 10.99 6.80
N ILE A 39 -6.12 11.00 6.26
CA ILE A 39 -5.38 9.78 5.98
C ILE A 39 -4.91 9.13 7.29
N GLN A 40 -4.43 9.93 8.25
CA GLN A 40 -4.05 9.41 9.56
C GLN A 40 -5.22 8.73 10.28
N ARG A 41 -6.45 9.25 10.14
CA ARG A 41 -7.66 8.63 10.72
C ARG A 41 -7.98 7.25 10.13
N LEU A 42 -7.51 6.94 8.92
CA LEU A 42 -7.72 5.62 8.30
C LEU A 42 -6.82 4.53 8.90
N LEU A 43 -5.84 4.90 9.72
CA LEU A 43 -4.98 3.95 10.44
C LEU A 43 -5.64 3.37 11.68
N ASP A 44 -6.79 3.92 12.10
CA ASP A 44 -7.59 3.40 13.20
C ASP A 44 -8.17 2.01 12.86
N ALA A 45 -8.19 1.10 13.83
CA ALA A 45 -8.65 -0.27 13.62
C ALA A 45 -10.14 -0.37 13.26
N ASP A 46 -10.93 0.65 13.63
CA ASP A 46 -12.36 0.76 13.36
C ASP A 46 -12.67 1.74 12.23
N ALA A 47 -11.65 2.25 11.52
CA ALA A 47 -11.83 3.08 10.35
C ALA A 47 -12.66 2.34 9.27
N PRO A 48 -13.57 3.03 8.55
CA PRO A 48 -14.32 2.42 7.48
C PRO A 48 -13.40 1.84 6.40
N ALA A 49 -13.52 0.53 6.15
CA ALA A 49 -12.74 -0.19 5.15
C ALA A 49 -13.67 -0.95 4.19
N PRO A 50 -13.32 -1.05 2.89
CA PRO A 50 -14.11 -1.78 1.91
C PRO A 50 -14.15 -3.29 2.18
N LEU A 51 -13.17 -3.81 2.94
CA LEU A 51 -13.10 -5.20 3.37
C LEU A 51 -12.98 -5.26 4.89
N GLN A 52 -13.79 -6.12 5.50
CA GLN A 52 -13.72 -6.41 6.92
C GLN A 52 -12.70 -7.52 7.19
N ARG A 53 -12.08 -7.51 8.36
CA ARG A 53 -11.05 -8.48 8.81
C ARG A 53 -11.63 -9.85 9.21
N GLU A 54 -12.54 -10.36 8.40
CA GLU A 54 -13.17 -11.66 8.60
C GLU A 54 -12.23 -12.81 8.21
N GLU A 55 -12.40 -13.97 8.86
CA GLU A 55 -11.55 -15.14 8.57
C GLU A 55 -11.69 -15.60 7.10
N LYS A 56 -12.88 -15.48 6.51
CA LYS A 56 -13.12 -15.77 5.09
C LYS A 56 -12.27 -14.88 4.16
N VAL A 57 -12.05 -13.62 4.53
CA VAL A 57 -11.22 -12.68 3.77
C VAL A 57 -9.75 -13.05 3.91
N ARG A 58 -9.30 -13.41 5.12
CA ARG A 58 -7.92 -13.87 5.35
C ARG A 58 -7.60 -15.14 4.56
N ALA A 59 -8.54 -16.09 4.51
CA ALA A 59 -8.40 -17.30 3.69
C ALA A 59 -8.31 -16.96 2.19
N ALA A 60 -9.23 -16.12 1.69
CA ALA A 60 -9.23 -15.70 0.28
C ALA A 60 -7.93 -14.97 -0.14
N VAL A 61 -7.40 -14.08 0.72
CA VAL A 61 -6.11 -13.41 0.47
C VAL A 61 -4.97 -14.42 0.42
N ARG A 62 -4.96 -15.40 1.32
CA ARG A 62 -3.97 -16.48 1.32
C ARG A 62 -4.04 -17.29 0.02
N ASP A 63 -5.24 -17.62 -0.47
CA ASP A 63 -5.42 -18.36 -1.71
C ASP A 63 -5.00 -17.55 -2.94
N LEU A 64 -5.32 -16.25 -2.98
CA LEU A 64 -4.85 -15.32 -4.01
C LEU A 64 -3.31 -15.32 -4.07
N LEU A 65 -2.63 -15.22 -2.93
CA LEU A 65 -1.17 -15.22 -2.91
C LEU A 65 -0.58 -16.54 -3.43
N ARG A 66 -1.21 -17.69 -3.16
CA ARG A 66 -0.76 -18.99 -3.69
C ARG A 66 -0.83 -19.09 -5.20
N TRP A 67 -1.74 -18.36 -5.82
CA TRP A 67 -1.93 -18.41 -7.27
C TRP A 67 -0.66 -18.02 -8.05
N GLY A 68 0.14 -17.08 -7.52
CA GLY A 68 1.44 -16.68 -8.08
C GLY A 68 2.62 -17.57 -7.65
N GLY A 69 2.37 -18.75 -7.06
CA GLY A 69 3.41 -19.65 -6.54
C GLY A 69 4.00 -19.25 -5.18
N TYR A 70 3.53 -18.15 -4.59
CA TYR A 70 3.96 -17.73 -3.26
C TYR A 70 3.43 -18.67 -2.17
N LYS A 71 4.26 -18.97 -1.17
CA LYS A 71 3.90 -19.80 -0.03
C LYS A 71 3.80 -18.92 1.21
N PRO A 72 2.59 -18.49 1.62
CA PRO A 72 2.42 -17.56 2.74
C PRO A 72 2.55 -18.26 4.09
N THR A 73 3.76 -18.72 4.41
CA THR A 73 4.12 -19.43 5.64
C THR A 73 5.40 -18.84 6.27
N GLY A 74 5.62 -19.08 7.57
CA GLY A 74 6.79 -18.58 8.29
C GLY A 74 6.93 -17.06 8.18
N ARG A 75 8.09 -16.59 7.72
CA ARG A 75 8.36 -15.15 7.48
C ARG A 75 7.54 -14.55 6.32
N GLY A 76 6.90 -15.39 5.51
CA GLY A 76 6.02 -14.97 4.42
C GLY A 76 4.53 -14.89 4.79
N MET A 77 4.18 -15.10 6.06
CA MET A 77 2.79 -14.96 6.49
C MET A 77 2.33 -13.49 6.44
N PRO A 78 1.11 -13.20 5.96
CA PRO A 78 0.56 -11.85 6.03
C PRO A 78 0.60 -11.30 7.46
N ALA A 79 1.07 -10.08 7.64
CA ALA A 79 1.30 -9.45 8.95
C ALA A 79 0.01 -8.98 9.66
N SER A 80 -1.15 -9.58 9.37
CA SER A 80 -2.46 -9.04 9.79
C SER A 80 -2.60 -8.87 11.30
N GLU A 81 -2.04 -9.78 12.09
CA GLU A 81 -2.12 -9.70 13.57
C GLU A 81 -1.22 -8.59 14.12
N TYR A 82 -0.01 -8.42 13.57
CA TYR A 82 0.90 -7.34 13.94
C TYR A 82 0.33 -5.98 13.56
N LEU A 83 -0.31 -5.87 12.40
CA LEU A 83 -0.94 -4.63 11.94
C LEU A 83 -2.14 -4.24 12.81
N VAL A 84 -2.99 -5.21 13.17
CA VAL A 84 -4.12 -4.97 14.11
C VAL A 84 -3.60 -4.50 15.46
N ARG A 85 -2.53 -5.13 15.97
CA ARG A 85 -1.89 -4.71 17.22
C ARG A 85 -1.34 -3.29 17.13
N ALA A 86 -0.58 -2.97 16.08
CA ALA A 86 0.01 -1.65 15.90
C ALA A 86 -1.06 -0.55 15.77
N ALA A 87 -2.16 -0.83 15.06
CA ALA A 87 -3.31 0.07 14.99
C ALA A 87 -3.95 0.29 16.36
N GLY A 88 -4.20 -0.79 17.12
CA GLY A 88 -4.78 -0.69 18.47
C GLY A 88 -3.88 -0.01 19.50
N GLU A 89 -2.55 -0.10 19.35
CA GLU A 89 -1.57 0.59 20.19
C GLU A 89 -1.30 2.04 19.72
N GLY A 90 -1.88 2.47 18.59
CA GLY A 90 -1.63 3.79 18.01
C GLY A 90 -0.18 3.98 17.51
N THR A 91 0.52 2.89 17.22
CA THR A 91 1.92 2.90 16.76
C THR A 91 2.05 2.77 15.24
N LEU A 92 0.95 2.52 14.54
CA LEU A 92 0.91 2.50 13.09
C LEU A 92 1.09 3.93 12.54
N GLY A 93 2.02 4.09 11.61
CA GLY A 93 2.29 5.37 10.94
C GLY A 93 1.97 5.32 9.46
N SER A 94 1.81 6.50 8.86
CA SER A 94 1.75 6.66 7.41
C SER A 94 3.04 6.17 6.75
N ILE A 95 2.96 5.59 5.56
CA ILE A 95 4.12 5.02 4.87
C ILE A 95 4.76 6.09 4.00
N ASN A 96 3.98 6.70 3.11
CA ASN A 96 4.46 7.68 2.16
C ASN A 96 3.26 8.47 1.57
N LEU A 97 3.32 9.79 1.70
CA LEU A 97 2.23 10.67 1.29
C LEU A 97 1.84 10.55 -0.20
N ALA A 98 2.76 10.15 -1.08
CA ALA A 98 2.47 9.95 -2.50
C ALA A 98 1.68 8.67 -2.78
N VAL A 99 1.60 7.73 -1.83
CA VAL A 99 0.88 6.45 -1.98
C VAL A 99 -0.24 6.25 -0.96
N ASP A 100 -0.24 6.98 0.16
CA ASP A 100 -1.22 6.80 1.25
C ASP A 100 -2.62 7.39 0.93
N ALA A 101 -2.82 8.01 -0.25
CA ALA A 101 -4.03 8.73 -0.67
C ALA A 101 -4.92 7.94 -1.64
#